data_AF-A0A9D8IZ80-F1
#
_entry.id   AF-A0A9D8IZ80-F1
#
_cell.length_a   1.000
_cell.length_b   1.000
_cell.length_c   1.000
_cell.angle_alpha   90.00
_cell.angle_beta   90.00
_cell.angle_gamma   90.00
#
_symmetry.space_group_name_H-M   'P 1'
#
loop_
_entity.id
_entity.type
_entity.pdbx_description
1 polymer ?
#
loop_
_entity_poly.entity_id
_entity_poly.type
_entity_poly.pdbx_seq_one_letter_code
_entity_poly.pdbx_strand_id
1 'polypeptide(L)'
;MLRRDMTTDGTAPAVALAPLLTRFRDQLGWISLLAFAASAWLSTTVAHICLALLAAMTLAQGPATWRRLSRDPFVRLCGLFLIYLTASAAWAAHQRPESAADQWNALWPWASLWLFFVVGWWLEGNWRRVAVVLTVAPLGLILSVARRTDWQ
;
A
#
# COMPACT_ATOMS: atom_id res chain seq x y z
N MET A 1 -4.97 48.86 -34.38
CA MET A 1 -3.72 48.07 -34.39
C MET A 1 -3.99 46.76 -33.66
N LEU A 2 -4.14 45.66 -34.42
CA LEU A 2 -4.31 44.31 -33.90
C LEU A 2 -2.96 43.76 -33.43
N ARG A 3 -2.89 43.25 -32.20
CA ARG A 3 -1.83 42.31 -31.80
C ARG A 3 -2.46 40.97 -31.45
N ARG A 4 -2.45 40.07 -32.44
CA ARG A 4 -2.63 38.63 -32.25
C ARG A 4 -1.32 38.10 -31.69
N ASP A 5 -1.28 37.80 -30.41
CA ASP A 5 -0.22 36.95 -29.87
C ASP A 5 -0.73 35.50 -29.89
N MET A 6 -0.58 34.89 -31.07
CA MET A 6 -0.40 33.46 -31.23
C MET A 6 0.96 33.12 -30.60
N THR A 7 0.98 32.43 -29.47
CA THR A 7 2.09 31.54 -29.02
C THR A 7 1.83 31.10 -27.59
N THR A 8 1.29 29.89 -27.42
CA THR A 8 1.80 28.84 -26.50
C THR A 8 0.78 27.69 -26.45
N ASP A 9 0.61 26.98 -27.55
CA ASP A 9 -0.18 25.74 -27.62
C ASP A 9 0.63 24.50 -27.17
N GLY A 10 1.72 24.71 -26.42
CA GLY A 10 2.68 23.67 -26.02
C GLY A 10 2.50 23.12 -24.60
N THR A 11 1.59 23.67 -23.80
CA THR A 11 1.38 23.26 -22.38
C THR A 11 0.13 22.39 -22.19
N ALA A 12 -0.71 22.25 -23.22
CA ALA A 12 -1.99 21.55 -23.16
C ALA A 12 -1.92 20.03 -22.82
N PRO A 13 -0.96 19.22 -23.32
CA PRO A 13 -1.00 17.78 -23.04
C PRO A 13 -0.58 17.46 -21.60
N ALA A 14 0.42 18.15 -21.06
CA ALA A 14 0.93 17.87 -19.71
C ALA A 14 -0.08 18.22 -18.60
N VAL A 15 -0.85 19.29 -18.79
CA VAL A 15 -1.88 19.74 -17.83
C VAL A 15 -3.09 18.81 -17.83
N ALA A 16 -3.45 18.21 -18.98
CA ALA A 16 -4.55 17.25 -19.08
C ALA A 16 -4.17 15.82 -18.65
N LEU A 17 -2.91 15.41 -18.81
CA LEU A 17 -2.44 14.07 -18.46
C LEU A 17 -2.29 13.88 -16.94
N ALA A 18 -1.89 14.91 -16.20
CA ALA A 18 -1.73 14.84 -14.74
C ALA A 18 -3.00 14.37 -13.99
N PRO A 19 -4.21 14.94 -14.22
CA PRO A 19 -5.42 14.50 -13.54
C PRO A 19 -5.90 13.10 -13.97
N LEU A 20 -5.61 12.69 -15.21
CA LEU A 20 -5.90 11.34 -15.69
C LEU A 20 -5.02 10.32 -14.99
N LEU A 21 -3.71 10.57 -14.89
CA LEU A 21 -2.76 9.70 -14.18
C LEU A 21 -3.13 9.55 -12.70
N THR A 22 -3.56 10.63 -12.04
CA THR A 22 -4.02 10.53 -10.65
C THR A 22 -5.26 9.66 -10.52
N ARG A 23 -6.25 9.80 -11.41
CA ARG A 23 -7.47 8.97 -11.38
C ARG A 23 -7.18 7.50 -11.66
N PHE A 24 -6.34 7.21 -12.66
CA PHE A 24 -5.93 5.84 -12.99
C PHE A 24 -5.21 5.18 -11.82
N ARG A 25 -4.27 5.91 -11.19
CA ARG A 25 -3.56 5.43 -9.99
C ARG A 25 -4.52 5.17 -8.84
N ASP A 26 -5.49 6.05 -8.61
CA ASP A 26 -6.46 5.90 -7.54
C ASP A 26 -7.39 4.69 -7.78
N GLN A 27 -7.80 4.46 -9.03
CA GLN A 27 -8.55 3.27 -9.42
C GLN A 27 -7.71 1.99 -9.24
N LEU A 28 -6.44 2.00 -9.67
CA LEU A 28 -5.52 0.87 -9.49
C LEU A 28 -5.29 0.54 -8.02
N GLY A 29 -5.10 1.56 -7.17
CA GLY A 29 -4.98 1.37 -5.72
C GLY A 29 -6.25 0.78 -5.12
N TRP A 30 -7.42 1.28 -5.52
CA TRP A 30 -8.70 0.74 -5.07
C TRP A 30 -8.92 -0.72 -5.51
N ILE A 31 -8.64 -1.04 -6.77
CA ILE A 31 -8.72 -2.42 -7.29
C ILE A 31 -7.75 -3.34 -6.54
N SER A 32 -6.52 -2.87 -6.27
CA SER A 32 -5.52 -3.64 -5.51
C SER A 32 -5.97 -3.92 -4.08
N LEU A 33 -6.64 -2.95 -3.44
CA LEU A 33 -7.20 -3.11 -2.11
C LEU A 33 -8.33 -4.14 -2.07
N LEU A 34 -9.23 -4.11 -3.06
CA LEU A 34 -10.31 -5.09 -3.19
C LEU A 34 -9.77 -6.48 -3.51
N ALA A 35 -8.79 -6.57 -4.39
CA ALA A 35 -8.11 -7.82 -4.72
C ALA A 35 -7.37 -8.41 -3.52
N PHE A 36 -6.72 -7.57 -2.69
CA PHE A 36 -6.12 -7.97 -1.42
C PHE A 36 -7.16 -8.54 -0.46
N ALA A 37 -8.28 -7.83 -0.26
CA ALA A 37 -9.34 -8.25 0.65
C ALA A 37 -9.99 -9.57 0.21
N ALA A 38 -10.23 -9.75 -1.09
CA ALA A 38 -10.74 -11.00 -1.65
C ALA A 38 -9.72 -12.15 -1.55
N SER A 39 -8.43 -11.84 -1.72
CA SER A 39 -7.36 -12.86 -1.75
C SER A 39 -6.88 -13.30 -0.37
N ALA A 40 -7.28 -12.61 0.70
CA ALA A 40 -6.89 -12.92 2.07
C ALA A 40 -7.15 -14.38 2.48
N TRP A 41 -8.16 -15.03 1.87
CA TRP A 41 -8.58 -16.40 2.15
C TRP A 41 -8.31 -17.40 1.01
N LEU A 42 -7.82 -16.94 -0.14
CA LEU A 42 -7.62 -17.76 -1.34
C LEU A 42 -6.17 -18.21 -1.49
N SER A 43 -5.21 -17.29 -1.31
CA SER A 43 -3.79 -17.58 -1.37
C SER A 43 -2.97 -16.45 -0.76
N THR A 44 -2.16 -16.77 0.24
CA THR A 44 -1.25 -15.85 0.91
C THR A 44 -0.33 -15.14 -0.10
N THR A 45 0.10 -15.81 -1.15
CA THR A 45 0.98 -15.25 -2.19
C THR A 45 0.30 -14.13 -2.97
N VAL A 46 -0.96 -14.32 -3.37
CA VAL A 46 -1.73 -13.31 -4.14
C VAL A 46 -1.99 -12.08 -3.27
N ALA A 47 -2.30 -12.28 -1.98
CA ALA A 47 -2.45 -11.18 -1.04
C ALA A 47 -1.16 -10.34 -0.93
N HIS A 48 0.01 -10.98 -0.84
CA HIS A 48 1.29 -10.25 -0.81
C HIS A 48 1.55 -9.46 -2.11
N ILE A 49 1.21 -10.01 -3.28
CA ILE A 49 1.35 -9.31 -4.57
C ILE A 49 0.44 -8.07 -4.61
N CYS A 50 -0.83 -8.21 -4.22
CA CYS A 50 -1.77 -7.09 -4.17
C CYS A 50 -1.31 -6.01 -3.17
N LEU A 51 -0.79 -6.43 -2.02
CA LEU A 51 -0.26 -5.53 -0.99
C LEU A 51 1.00 -4.79 -1.47
N ALA A 52 1.91 -5.48 -2.16
CA ALA A 52 3.09 -4.88 -2.77
C ALA A 52 2.72 -3.86 -3.85
N LEU A 53 1.72 -4.18 -4.68
CA LEU A 53 1.20 -3.26 -5.70
C LEU A 53 0.55 -2.03 -5.04
N LEU A 54 -0.24 -2.22 -4.00
CA LEU A 54 -0.85 -1.13 -3.23
C LEU A 54 0.22 -0.22 -2.59
N ALA A 55 1.27 -0.82 -2.01
CA ALA A 55 2.41 -0.10 -1.46
C ALA A 55 3.14 0.72 -2.53
N ALA A 56 3.41 0.13 -3.70
CA ALA A 56 4.04 0.82 -4.83
C ALA A 56 3.19 2.01 -5.32
N MET A 57 1.87 1.83 -5.44
CA MET A 57 0.96 2.91 -5.82
C MET A 57 0.93 4.05 -4.79
N THR A 58 1.10 3.72 -3.51
CA THR A 58 1.17 4.70 -2.41
C THR A 58 2.48 5.48 -2.43
N LEU A 59 3.60 4.79 -2.67
CA LEU A 59 4.91 5.42 -2.89
C LEU A 59 4.86 6.38 -4.08
N ALA A 60 4.14 6.01 -5.15
CA ALA A 60 3.93 6.85 -6.31
C ALA A 60 2.98 8.05 -6.08
N GLN A 61 2.31 8.17 -4.93
CA GLN A 61 1.52 9.37 -4.58
C GLN A 61 2.37 10.62 -4.29
N GLY A 62 3.67 10.43 -4.08
CA GLY A 62 4.64 11.50 -3.89
C GLY A 62 4.75 12.01 -2.45
N PRO A 63 5.65 12.97 -2.20
CA PRO A 63 6.06 13.36 -0.85
C PRO A 63 4.99 14.11 -0.05
N ALA A 64 3.99 14.71 -0.70
CA ALA A 64 2.91 15.42 -0.01
C ALA A 64 2.01 14.47 0.80
N THR A 65 1.70 13.29 0.24
CA THR A 65 0.98 12.21 0.92
C THR A 65 1.76 11.70 2.13
N TRP A 66 3.04 11.39 1.92
CA TRP A 66 3.93 10.94 3.00
C TRP A 66 4.05 11.95 4.13
N ARG A 67 4.10 13.25 3.82
CA ARG A 67 4.11 14.30 4.85
C ARG A 67 2.82 14.32 5.66
N ARG A 68 1.66 14.06 5.04
CA ARG A 68 0.37 13.98 5.74
C ARG A 68 0.27 12.71 6.58
N LEU A 69 0.75 11.58 6.08
CA LEU A 69 0.80 10.31 6.83
C LEU A 69 1.77 10.38 8.01
N SER A 70 2.94 11.01 7.84
CA SER A 70 3.94 11.23 8.91
C SER A 70 3.49 12.20 10.00
N ARG A 71 2.40 12.94 9.80
CA ARG A 71 1.80 13.77 10.85
C ARG A 71 0.95 12.96 11.82
N ASP A 72 0.56 11.75 11.45
CA ASP A 72 -0.24 10.88 12.31
C ASP A 72 0.65 10.35 13.46
N PRO A 73 0.29 10.57 14.73
CA PRO A 73 1.11 10.15 15.87
C PRO A 73 1.35 8.63 15.89
N PHE A 74 0.40 7.82 15.43
CA PHE A 74 0.57 6.37 15.35
C PHE A 74 1.64 5.96 14.34
N VAL A 75 1.64 6.58 13.16
CA VAL A 75 2.63 6.32 12.11
C VAL A 75 4.03 6.70 12.60
N ARG A 76 4.17 7.83 13.31
CA ARG A 76 5.46 8.24 13.91
C ARG A 76 5.93 7.25 14.98
N LEU A 77 5.03 6.79 15.84
CA LEU A 77 5.36 5.84 16.91
C LEU A 77 5.81 4.49 16.32
N CYS A 78 5.08 3.97 15.33
CA CYS A 78 5.48 2.76 14.62
C CYS A 78 6.78 2.94 13.84
N GLY A 79 7.10 4.14 13.36
CA GLY A 79 8.35 4.44 12.66
C GLY A 79 9.52 4.45 13.60
N LEU A 80 9.36 5.12 14.73
CA LEU A 80 10.37 5.12 15.78
C LEU A 80 10.60 3.69 16.31
N PHE A 81 9.53 2.91 16.48
CA PHE A 81 9.63 1.51 16.89
C PHE A 81 10.37 0.65 15.87
N LEU A 82 10.15 0.86 14.56
CA LEU A 82 10.87 0.17 13.51
C LEU A 82 12.37 0.55 13.48
N ILE A 83 12.68 1.83 13.67
CA ILE A 83 14.07 2.32 13.78
C ILE A 83 14.75 1.70 15.02
N TYR A 84 14.04 1.63 16.14
CA TYR A 84 14.54 0.98 17.35
C TYR A 84 14.81 -0.50 17.12
N LEU A 85 13.87 -1.22 16.49
CA LEU A 85 14.01 -2.64 16.16
C LEU A 85 15.20 -2.90 15.22
N THR A 86 15.34 -2.11 14.16
CA THR A 86 16.44 -2.24 13.20
C THR A 86 17.79 -1.93 13.85
N ALA A 87 17.88 -0.90 14.70
CA ALA A 87 19.09 -0.61 15.46
C ALA A 87 19.44 -1.74 16.44
N SER A 88 18.43 -2.28 17.15
CA SER A 88 18.62 -3.39 18.09
C SER A 88 19.06 -4.67 17.36
N ALA A 89 18.48 -4.96 16.19
CA ALA A 89 18.87 -6.10 15.36
C ALA A 89 20.26 -5.92 14.75
N ALA A 90 20.62 -4.72 14.28
CA ALA A 90 21.97 -4.44 13.78
C ALA A 90 23.02 -4.61 14.90
N TRP A 91 22.71 -4.13 16.11
CA TRP A 91 23.57 -4.30 17.28
C TRP A 91 23.72 -5.76 17.70
N ALA A 92 22.63 -6.53 17.68
CA ALA A 92 22.65 -7.95 18.00
C ALA A 92 23.31 -8.80 16.89
N ALA A 93 23.19 -8.41 15.62
CA ALA A 93 23.89 -9.04 14.50
C ALA A 93 25.41 -8.78 14.56
N HIS A 94 25.82 -7.60 15.03
CA HIS A 94 27.23 -7.31 15.27
C HIS A 94 27.82 -8.16 16.40
N GLN A 95 27.03 -8.42 17.46
CA GLN A 95 27.48 -9.26 18.59
C GLN A 95 27.48 -10.77 18.28
N ARG A 96 26.53 -11.23 17.46
CA ARG A 96 26.38 -12.65 17.07
C ARG A 96 26.14 -12.78 15.57
N PRO A 97 27.20 -12.69 14.76
CA PRO A 97 27.09 -12.73 13.30
C PRO A 97 26.50 -14.06 12.81
N GLU A 98 26.70 -15.17 13.53
CA GLU A 98 26.10 -16.47 13.20
C GLU A 98 24.57 -16.47 13.19
N SER A 99 23.92 -15.54 13.92
CA SER A 99 22.46 -15.42 14.01
C SER A 99 21.90 -14.22 13.25
N ALA A 100 22.73 -13.50 12.48
CA ALA A 100 22.33 -12.26 11.83
C ALA A 100 21.15 -12.46 10.86
N ALA A 101 21.13 -13.57 10.11
CA ALA A 101 20.07 -13.88 9.16
C ALA A 101 18.71 -14.05 9.86
N ASP A 102 18.67 -14.73 11.00
CA ASP A 102 17.45 -14.94 11.78
C ASP A 102 16.93 -13.64 12.37
N GLN A 103 17.82 -12.74 12.79
CA GLN A 103 17.45 -11.42 13.30
C GLN A 103 16.85 -10.53 12.22
N TRP A 104 17.39 -10.56 10.99
CA TRP A 104 16.80 -9.86 9.86
C TRP A 104 15.44 -10.44 9.46
N ASN A 105 15.31 -11.77 9.45
CA ASN A 105 14.03 -12.43 9.20
C ASN A 105 12.99 -12.08 10.28
N ALA A 106 13.40 -11.94 11.53
CA ALA A 106 12.53 -11.53 12.62
C ALA A 106 12.01 -10.10 12.48
N LEU A 107 12.70 -9.21 11.75
CA LEU A 107 12.21 -7.85 11.47
C LEU A 107 11.11 -7.80 10.42
N TRP A 108 11.05 -8.77 9.50
CA TRP A 108 10.13 -8.74 8.37
C TRP A 108 8.65 -8.67 8.79
N PRO A 109 8.17 -9.46 9.77
CA PRO A 109 6.81 -9.32 10.29
C PRO A 109 6.52 -7.93 10.88
N TRP A 110 7.51 -7.29 11.51
CA TRP A 110 7.36 -5.94 12.07
C TRP A 110 7.35 -4.87 10.99
N ALA A 111 8.13 -5.06 9.93
CA ALA A 111 8.09 -4.20 8.76
C ALA A 111 6.77 -4.36 7.98
N SER A 112 6.18 -5.55 7.94
CA SER A 112 4.91 -5.77 7.22
C SER A 112 3.72 -5.09 7.92
N LEU A 113 3.77 -4.83 9.24
CA LEU A 113 2.79 -3.99 9.94
C LEU A 113 2.69 -2.59 9.33
N TRP A 114 3.75 -2.06 8.73
CA TRP A 114 3.69 -0.78 8.03
C TRP A 114 2.74 -0.77 6.83
N LEU A 115 2.55 -1.93 6.20
CA LEU A 115 1.62 -2.08 5.07
C LEU A 115 0.16 -1.92 5.52
N PHE A 116 -0.16 -2.13 6.80
CA PHE A 116 -1.49 -1.82 7.33
C PHE A 116 -1.78 -0.32 7.34
N PHE A 117 -0.79 0.54 7.61
CA PHE A 117 -0.99 1.98 7.51
C PHE A 117 -1.26 2.43 6.07
N VAL A 118 -0.62 1.76 5.11
CA VAL A 118 -0.91 1.98 3.69
C VAL A 118 -2.36 1.62 3.38
N VAL A 119 -2.82 0.44 3.81
CA VAL A 119 -4.22 0.02 3.67
C VAL A 119 -5.18 1.01 4.33
N GLY A 120 -4.89 1.41 5.57
CA GLY A 120 -5.68 2.40 6.30
C GLY A 120 -5.74 3.76 5.61
N TRP A 121 -4.63 4.19 5.00
CA TRP A 121 -4.57 5.42 4.21
C TRP A 121 -5.54 5.38 3.02
N TRP A 122 -5.56 4.29 2.26
CA TRP A 122 -6.46 4.13 1.11
C TRP A 122 -7.94 4.06 1.49
N LEU A 123 -8.24 3.58 2.70
CA LEU A 123 -9.58 3.60 3.26
C LEU A 123 -10.00 5.03 3.66
N GLU A 124 -9.06 5.95 3.86
CA GLU A 124 -9.28 7.36 4.23
C GLU A 124 -10.24 7.55 5.43
N GLY A 125 -10.38 6.53 6.29
CA GLY A 125 -11.37 6.51 7.38
C GLY A 125 -12.83 6.55 6.93
N ASN A 126 -13.11 6.36 5.62
CA ASN A 126 -14.46 6.41 5.09
C ASN A 126 -15.19 5.09 5.34
N TRP A 127 -16.23 5.13 6.19
CA TRP A 127 -17.03 3.97 6.54
C TRP A 127 -17.57 3.19 5.33
N ARG A 128 -17.96 3.88 4.25
CA ARG A 128 -18.47 3.20 3.05
C ARG A 128 -17.39 2.35 2.38
N ARG A 129 -16.15 2.85 2.32
CA ARG A 129 -15.02 2.11 1.73
C ARG A 129 -14.66 0.90 2.59
N VAL A 130 -14.65 1.08 3.91
CA VAL A 130 -14.44 -0.01 4.87
C VAL A 130 -15.52 -1.08 4.70
N ALA A 131 -16.80 -0.69 4.66
CA ALA A 131 -17.91 -1.61 4.47
C ALA A 131 -17.80 -2.39 3.15
N VAL A 132 -17.46 -1.74 2.04
CA VAL A 132 -17.26 -2.42 0.75
C VAL A 132 -16.14 -3.45 0.84
N VAL A 133 -14.97 -3.07 1.37
CA VAL A 133 -13.84 -4.00 1.55
C VAL A 133 -14.23 -5.18 2.46
N LEU A 134 -14.96 -4.90 3.54
CA LEU A 134 -15.43 -5.92 4.47
C LEU A 134 -16.49 -6.85 3.87
N THR A 135 -17.31 -6.37 2.92
CA THR A 135 -18.27 -7.21 2.18
C THR A 135 -17.61 -8.03 1.08
N VAL A 136 -16.49 -7.58 0.52
CA VAL A 136 -15.73 -8.30 -0.50
C VAL A 136 -14.86 -9.41 0.09
N ALA A 137 -14.36 -9.23 1.32
CA ALA A 137 -13.60 -10.26 2.03
C ALA A 137 -14.33 -11.63 2.14
N PRO A 138 -15.60 -11.72 2.59
CA PRO A 138 -16.32 -12.99 2.66
C PRO A 138 -16.67 -13.55 1.27
N LEU A 139 -16.83 -12.71 0.23
CA LEU A 139 -17.00 -13.21 -1.13
C LEU A 139 -15.76 -13.97 -1.63
N GLY A 140 -14.57 -13.47 -1.31
CA GLY A 140 -13.31 -14.18 -1.57
C GLY A 140 -13.22 -15.52 -0.82
N LEU A 141 -13.72 -15.54 0.42
CA LEU A 141 -13.81 -16.76 1.23
C LEU A 141 -14.77 -17.78 0.62
N ILE A 142 -15.97 -17.36 0.21
CA ILE A 142 -16.97 -18.23 -0.44
C ILE A 142 -16.40 -18.82 -1.73
N LEU A 143 -15.72 -18.02 -2.55
CA LEU A 143 -15.09 -18.49 -3.79
C LEU A 143 -13.96 -19.51 -3.53
N SER A 144 -13.18 -19.28 -2.46
CA SER A 144 -12.11 -20.17 -2.02
C SER A 144 -12.65 -21.52 -1.55
N VAL A 145 -13.73 -21.49 -0.76
CA VAL A 145 -14.41 -22.70 -0.28
C VAL A 145 -15.00 -23.46 -1.45
N ALA A 146 -15.74 -22.80 -2.35
CA ALA A 146 -16.35 -23.43 -3.52
C ALA A 146 -15.30 -24.16 -4.40
N ARG A 147 -14.14 -23.53 -4.65
CA ARG A 147 -13.05 -24.17 -5.40
C ARG A 147 -12.43 -25.38 -4.72
N ARG A 148 -12.47 -25.45 -3.38
CA ARG A 148 -11.98 -26.64 -2.64
C ARG A 148 -13.01 -27.76 -2.62
N THR A 149 -14.30 -27.45 -2.72
CA THR A 149 -15.37 -28.44 -2.71
C THR A 149 -15.46 -29.23 -4.02
N ASP A 150 -15.10 -28.63 -5.16
CA ASP A 150 -15.05 -29.30 -6.47
C ASP A 150 -13.91 -30.35 -6.61
N TRP A 151 -13.09 -30.56 -5.57
CA TRP A 151 -12.00 -31.55 -5.55
C TRP A 151 -12.30 -32.79 -4.67
N GLN A 152 -13.57 -33.07 -4.37
CA GLN A 152 -14.02 -34.33 -3.77
C GLN A 152 -15.05 -35.01 -4.67
#